data_AF-A0A6C0DVS8-F1
#
_entry.id   AF-A0A6C0DVS8-F1
#
_cell.length_a   1.000
_cell.length_b   1.000
_cell.length_c   1.000
_cell.angle_alpha   90.00
_cell.angle_beta   90.00
_cell.angle_gamma   90.00
#
_symmetry.space_group_name_H-M   'P 1'
#
loop_
_entity.id
_entity.type
_entity.pdbx_description
1 polymer ?
#
loop_
_entity_poly.entity_id
_entity_poly.type
_entity_poly.pdbx_seq_one_letter_code
_entity_poly.pdbx_strand_id
1 'polypeptide(L)'
;MTNKQKVIDYLFEDPTITGQKFALVSIVGPHMPQKSDVWALKVRGTADTLESAKNMSQKLMRIDQDYDIYTVEVGKFFPLVVEPHQVGDVEYQNDQLNTLIKSYLQNRESANELWHKNKNEMVKQAIKEGQSQEEMAKRPEHPIAVLQRINNFEKTIEEIRDNLSSLQKDLELSKEKYSQYSNEERQIAENELKNAVEQNLETVDTNESSLSLQDIRTQIISDVTGETSKEEKNIEIENIMSQLKLNENELKELNDFKRSINQGDSPNVYKRTLENIKNVEGEISNLKNKLMDKEMVNSFINSNYSNSEYDYLNTSPHPRT
;
A
#
# COMPACT_ATOMS: atom_id res chain seq x y z
N MET A 1 8.55 26.36 51.13
CA MET A 1 8.89 27.37 50.11
C MET A 1 10.05 26.83 49.29
N THR A 2 9.75 26.12 48.20
CA THR A 2 10.76 25.55 47.30
C THR A 2 11.31 26.66 46.43
N ASN A 3 12.60 26.93 46.64
CA ASN A 3 13.38 27.94 45.95
C ASN A 3 13.49 27.55 44.47
N LYS A 4 12.57 28.03 43.61
CA LYS A 4 12.70 27.93 42.15
C LYS A 4 13.92 28.78 41.76
N GLN A 5 15.06 28.13 41.58
CA GLN A 5 16.19 28.75 40.89
C GLN A 5 15.65 29.30 39.56
N LYS A 6 15.77 30.62 39.34
CA LYS A 6 15.51 31.24 38.04
C LYS A 6 16.54 30.64 37.08
N VAL A 7 16.12 29.65 36.31
CA VAL A 7 16.88 29.19 35.15
C VAL A 7 16.84 30.36 34.18
N ILE A 8 18.00 30.98 33.97
CA ILE A 8 18.14 32.05 32.99
C ILE A 8 18.12 31.35 31.64
N ASP A 9 17.04 31.59 30.88
CA ASP A 9 16.97 31.18 29.48
C ASP A 9 17.92 32.07 28.68
N TYR A 10 18.90 31.46 28.01
CA TYR A 10 19.89 32.16 27.20
C TYR A 10 19.45 32.29 25.74
N LEU A 11 18.26 31.82 25.41
CA LEU A 11 17.73 31.88 24.06
C LEU A 11 17.19 33.28 23.76
N PHE A 12 17.41 33.73 22.53
CA PHE A 12 16.92 35.01 22.06
C PHE A 12 15.40 34.97 21.98
N GLU A 13 14.73 35.90 22.66
CA GLU A 13 13.27 36.07 22.61
C GLU A 13 12.91 37.08 21.52
N ASP A 14 11.94 36.73 20.67
CA ASP A 14 11.44 37.64 19.65
C ASP A 14 10.62 38.79 20.29
N PRO A 15 10.55 39.96 19.65
CA PRO A 15 9.72 41.07 20.12
C PRO A 15 8.24 40.66 20.16
N THR A 16 7.58 40.95 21.28
CA THR A 16 6.18 40.59 21.48
C THR A 16 5.26 41.21 20.44
N ILE A 17 4.37 40.40 19.86
CA ILE A 17 3.35 40.84 18.90
C ILE A 17 2.07 41.20 19.67
N THR A 18 1.55 42.40 19.46
CA THR A 18 0.31 42.87 20.11
C THR A 18 -0.85 41.97 19.74
N GLY A 19 -1.60 41.47 20.75
CA GLY A 19 -2.75 40.59 20.53
C GLY A 19 -2.41 39.10 20.44
N GLN A 20 -1.13 38.73 20.37
CA GLN A 20 -0.67 37.37 20.07
C GLN A 20 0.45 36.94 21.02
N LYS A 21 0.30 37.17 22.32
CA LYS A 21 1.31 36.80 23.32
C LYS A 21 1.36 35.29 23.57
N PHE A 22 0.24 34.59 23.34
CA PHE A 22 0.11 33.16 23.54
C PHE A 22 -0.40 32.50 22.27
N ALA A 23 0.08 31.29 21.99
CA ALA A 23 -0.44 30.43 20.94
C ALA A 23 -0.96 29.12 21.56
N LEU A 24 -2.03 28.60 20.98
CA LEU A 24 -2.55 27.28 21.29
C LEU A 24 -2.07 26.32 20.21
N VAL A 25 -1.39 25.25 20.61
CA VAL A 25 -0.81 24.27 19.70
C VAL A 25 -1.21 22.85 20.11
N SER A 26 -1.35 21.97 19.12
CA SER A 26 -1.51 20.54 19.33
C SER A 26 -0.39 19.81 18.63
N ILE A 27 0.15 18.81 19.32
CA ILE A 27 1.33 18.07 18.88
C ILE A 27 0.95 16.59 18.79
N VAL A 28 1.34 15.95 17.70
CA VAL A 28 1.23 14.51 17.49
C VAL A 28 2.61 13.94 17.18
N GLY A 29 2.83 12.68 17.57
CA GLY A 29 4.07 11.98 17.27
C GLY A 29 4.04 10.53 17.75
N PRO A 30 5.15 9.80 17.56
CA PRO A 30 5.21 8.35 17.81
C PRO A 30 4.99 7.96 19.27
N HIS A 31 5.35 8.85 20.20
CA HIS A 31 5.23 8.65 21.64
C HIS A 31 3.99 9.34 22.24
N MET A 32 3.10 9.87 21.40
CA MET A 32 1.85 10.52 21.82
C MET A 32 0.67 9.54 21.71
N PRO A 33 -0.45 9.79 22.42
CA PRO A 33 -1.62 8.89 22.44
C PRO A 33 -2.15 8.52 21.04
N GLN A 34 -1.99 9.40 20.06
CA GLN A 34 -2.51 9.28 18.70
C GLN A 34 -1.65 8.36 17.80
N LYS A 35 -0.47 7.92 18.27
CA LYS A 35 0.44 6.97 17.58
C LYS A 35 0.66 7.27 16.09
N SER A 36 1.16 8.48 15.80
CA SER A 36 1.52 8.86 14.43
C SER A 36 2.99 8.57 14.16
N ASP A 37 3.31 8.01 12.99
CA ASP A 37 4.69 7.74 12.56
C ASP A 37 5.49 9.03 12.29
N VAL A 38 4.82 10.18 12.23
CA VAL A 38 5.42 11.49 11.91
C VAL A 38 5.10 12.49 13.02
N TRP A 39 6.08 13.33 13.37
CA TRP A 39 5.85 14.48 14.24
C TRP A 39 5.08 15.57 13.49
N ALA A 40 3.94 16.01 14.03
CA ALA A 40 3.19 17.13 13.47
C ALA A 40 2.78 18.12 14.55
N LEU A 41 2.81 19.41 14.20
CA LEU A 41 2.39 20.51 15.06
C LEU A 41 1.32 21.31 14.34
N LYS A 42 0.18 21.53 15.03
CA LYS A 42 -0.95 22.33 14.53
C LYS A 42 -1.16 23.54 15.43
N VAL A 43 -1.05 24.74 14.87
CA VAL A 43 -1.43 25.99 15.56
C VAL A 43 -2.94 26.15 15.48
N ARG A 44 -3.62 26.19 16.63
CA ARG A 44 -5.09 26.24 16.74
C ARG A 44 -5.64 27.64 16.98
N GLY A 45 -4.79 28.59 17.38
CA GLY A 45 -5.16 29.98 17.56
C GLY A 45 -4.13 30.74 18.38
N THR A 46 -4.34 32.04 18.50
CA THR A 46 -3.51 32.95 19.29
C THR A 46 -4.36 33.77 20.25
N ALA A 47 -3.79 34.20 21.36
CA ALA A 47 -4.45 34.99 22.40
C ALA A 47 -3.50 36.04 22.98
N ASP A 48 -4.06 37.17 23.41
CA ASP A 48 -3.29 38.26 24.02
C ASP A 48 -3.03 38.02 25.51
N THR A 49 -3.94 37.33 26.20
CA THR A 49 -3.83 37.04 27.63
C THR A 49 -3.94 35.54 27.89
N LEU A 50 -3.31 35.09 28.98
CA LEU A 50 -3.35 33.70 29.40
C LEU A 50 -4.80 33.25 29.70
N GLU A 51 -5.64 34.15 30.22
CA GLU A 51 -7.04 33.86 30.50
C GLU A 51 -7.86 33.66 29.21
N SER A 52 -7.61 34.49 28.20
CA SER A 52 -8.23 34.30 26.87
C SER A 52 -7.77 32.99 26.22
N ALA A 53 -6.49 32.65 26.36
CA ALA A 53 -5.95 31.36 25.90
C ALA A 53 -6.63 30.17 26.58
N LYS A 54 -6.82 30.20 27.90
CA LYS A 54 -7.54 29.14 28.64
C LYS A 54 -9.00 29.01 28.21
N ASN A 55 -9.69 30.12 27.98
CA ASN A 55 -11.06 30.08 27.50
C ASN A 55 -11.15 29.52 26.07
N MET A 56 -10.16 29.84 25.23
CA MET A 56 -10.05 29.31 23.88
C MET A 56 -9.72 27.81 23.87
N SER A 57 -8.82 27.34 24.75
CA SER A 57 -8.49 25.92 24.84
C SER A 57 -9.70 25.10 25.29
N GLN A 58 -10.48 25.57 26.25
CA GLN A 58 -11.71 24.90 26.68
C GLN A 58 -12.76 24.80 25.57
N LYS A 59 -12.87 25.84 24.72
CA LYS A 59 -13.76 25.80 23.55
C LYS A 59 -13.27 24.78 22.53
N LEU A 60 -11.97 24.76 22.26
CA LEU A 60 -11.37 23.83 21.30
C LEU A 60 -11.43 22.38 21.78
N MET A 61 -11.26 22.11 23.08
CA MET A 61 -11.43 20.77 23.65
C MET A 61 -12.85 20.21 23.47
N ARG A 62 -13.87 21.06 23.34
CA ARG A 62 -15.24 20.61 23.05
C ARG A 62 -15.43 20.21 21.59
N ILE A 63 -14.65 20.81 20.69
CA ILE A 63 -14.71 20.56 19.25
C ILE A 63 -13.85 19.35 18.90
N ASP A 64 -12.70 19.21 19.57
CA ASP A 64 -11.68 18.23 19.24
C ASP A 64 -11.12 17.60 20.54
N GLN A 65 -11.69 16.46 20.93
CA GLN A 65 -11.36 15.74 22.18
C GLN A 65 -10.15 14.81 22.03
N ASP A 66 -9.74 14.52 20.79
CA ASP A 66 -8.74 13.49 20.51
C ASP A 66 -7.29 14.01 20.67
N TYR A 67 -7.10 15.33 20.75
CA TYR A 67 -5.78 15.94 20.82
C TYR A 67 -5.63 16.86 22.03
N ASP A 68 -4.48 16.73 22.68
CA ASP A 68 -4.06 17.65 23.72
C ASP A 68 -3.79 19.05 23.14
N ILE A 69 -4.18 20.07 23.91
CA ILE A 69 -4.00 21.48 23.54
C ILE A 69 -3.06 22.13 24.54
N TYR A 70 -1.90 22.54 24.06
CA TYR A 70 -0.88 23.22 24.83
C TYR A 70 -0.96 24.73 24.59
N THR A 71 -0.79 25.52 25.65
CA THR A 71 -0.64 26.97 25.55
C THR A 71 0.84 27.31 25.67
N VAL A 72 1.39 27.96 24.66
CA VAL A 72 2.80 28.36 24.59
C VAL A 72 2.93 29.88 24.44
N GLU A 73 4.04 30.45 24.90
CA GLU A 73 4.35 31.87 24.70
C GLU A 73 4.91 32.08 23.29
N VAL A 74 4.41 33.10 22.59
CA VAL A 74 4.87 33.44 21.23
C VAL A 74 6.20 34.16 21.32
N GLY A 75 7.15 33.76 20.46
CA GLY A 75 8.50 34.35 20.42
C GLY A 75 9.48 33.72 21.40
N LYS A 76 9.10 32.60 22.05
CA LYS A 76 9.97 31.83 22.94
C LYS A 76 10.10 30.39 22.47
N PHE A 77 11.25 29.79 22.73
CA PHE A 77 11.48 28.40 22.40
C PHE A 77 10.73 27.48 23.37
N PHE A 78 9.99 26.54 22.80
CA PHE A 78 9.35 25.46 23.54
C PHE A 78 10.21 24.19 23.42
N PRO A 79 10.61 23.54 24.53
CA PRO A 79 11.47 22.36 24.48
C PRO A 79 10.69 21.18 23.91
N LEU A 80 11.00 20.82 22.67
CA LEU A 80 10.51 19.63 21.99
C LEU A 80 11.71 18.82 21.52
N VAL A 81 11.81 17.56 21.93
CA VAL A 81 12.86 16.66 21.45
C VAL A 81 12.42 16.10 20.10
N VAL A 82 12.63 16.88 19.04
CA VAL A 82 12.46 16.44 17.66
C VAL A 82 13.82 16.35 16.99
N GLU A 83 14.10 15.23 16.32
CA GLU A 83 15.30 15.12 15.51
C GLU A 83 15.16 15.99 14.25
N PRO A 84 16.10 16.91 13.96
CA PRO A 84 15.98 17.87 12.85
C PRO A 84 15.76 17.22 11.48
N HIS A 85 16.24 16.00 11.29
CA HIS A 85 16.12 15.25 10.03
C HIS A 85 14.70 14.72 9.76
N GLN A 86 13.79 14.79 10.73
CA GLN A 86 12.40 14.34 10.61
C GLN A 86 11.43 15.47 10.23
N VAL A 87 11.90 16.71 10.14
CA VAL A 87 11.09 17.87 9.76
C VAL A 87 11.25 18.11 8.25
N GLY A 88 10.16 17.93 7.50
CA GLY A 88 10.17 17.83 6.04
C GLY A 88 10.61 19.07 5.26
N ASP A 89 10.64 20.25 5.87
CA ASP A 89 11.09 21.48 5.23
C ASP A 89 11.72 22.42 6.27
N VAL A 90 13.05 22.49 6.26
CA VAL A 90 13.82 23.51 7.00
C VAL A 90 14.30 24.52 5.97
N GLU A 91 13.65 25.68 5.90
CA GLU A 91 14.12 26.79 5.07
C GLU A 91 15.15 27.61 5.83
N TYR A 92 16.41 27.54 5.39
CA TYR A 92 17.50 28.34 5.93
C TYR A 92 17.45 29.76 5.36
N GLN A 93 18.01 30.74 6.07
CA GLN A 93 18.08 32.13 5.62
C GLN A 93 18.89 32.34 4.32
N ASN A 94 19.67 31.34 3.90
CA ASN A 94 20.51 31.41 2.71
C ASN A 94 19.90 30.59 1.56
N ASP A 95 19.40 31.28 0.55
CA ASP A 95 18.77 30.69 -0.64
C ASP A 95 19.69 29.75 -1.43
N GLN A 96 21.00 30.02 -1.44
CA GLN A 96 21.97 29.14 -2.09
C GLN A 96 22.14 27.83 -1.31
N LEU A 97 22.11 27.90 0.02
CA LEU A 97 22.18 26.71 0.87
C LEU A 97 20.90 25.88 0.77
N ASN A 98 19.73 26.53 0.72
CA ASN A 98 18.45 25.85 0.47
C ASN A 98 18.44 25.11 -0.86
N THR A 99 18.90 25.78 -1.92
CA THR A 99 19.02 25.17 -3.25
C THR A 99 19.98 23.99 -3.23
N LEU A 100 21.11 24.12 -2.54
CA LEU A 100 22.09 23.05 -2.40
C LEU A 100 21.52 21.84 -1.64
N ILE A 101 20.85 22.05 -0.51
CA ILE A 101 20.26 20.98 0.30
C ILE A 101 19.11 20.30 -0.45
N LYS A 102 18.23 21.07 -1.11
CA LYS A 102 17.17 20.52 -1.97
C LYS A 102 17.77 19.69 -3.11
N SER A 103 18.80 20.19 -3.80
CA SER A 103 19.49 19.43 -4.85
C SER A 103 20.18 18.17 -4.33
N TYR A 104 20.76 18.21 -3.13
CA TYR A 104 21.39 17.06 -2.50
C TYR A 104 20.37 15.99 -2.11
N LEU A 105 19.24 16.38 -1.53
CA LEU A 105 18.15 15.47 -1.17
C LEU A 105 17.51 14.85 -2.42
N GLN A 106 17.24 15.64 -3.45
CA GLN A 106 16.75 15.16 -4.75
C GLN A 106 17.75 14.22 -5.45
N ASN A 107 19.05 14.52 -5.39
CA ASN A 107 20.09 13.66 -5.93
C ASN A 107 20.19 12.34 -5.15
N ARG A 108 20.04 12.38 -3.83
CA ARG A 108 20.02 11.18 -2.98
C ARG A 108 18.80 10.32 -3.27
N GLU A 109 17.62 10.94 -3.41
CA GLU A 109 16.36 10.25 -3.68
C GLU A 109 16.36 9.62 -5.08
N SER A 110 16.72 10.40 -6.12
CA SER A 110 16.88 9.87 -7.48
C SER A 110 17.95 8.78 -7.59
N ALA A 111 19.06 8.88 -6.85
CA ALA A 111 20.06 7.81 -6.79
C ALA A 111 19.49 6.53 -6.15
N ASN A 112 18.65 6.67 -5.13
CA ASN A 112 17.98 5.54 -4.49
C ASN A 112 16.93 4.91 -5.43
N GLU A 113 16.12 5.72 -6.10
CA GLU A 113 15.16 5.27 -7.11
C GLU A 113 15.84 4.54 -8.27
N LEU A 114 16.95 5.09 -8.79
CA LEU A 114 17.76 4.45 -9.83
C LEU A 114 18.35 3.13 -9.33
N TRP A 115 18.81 3.06 -8.08
CA TRP A 115 19.30 1.83 -7.48
C TRP A 115 18.20 0.77 -7.37
N HIS A 116 17.00 1.14 -6.91
CA HIS A 116 15.85 0.25 -6.83
C HIS A 116 15.38 -0.21 -8.22
N LYS A 117 15.35 0.68 -9.20
CA LYS A 117 15.00 0.38 -10.58
C LYS A 117 16.00 -0.59 -11.21
N ASN A 118 17.29 -0.32 -11.07
CA ASN A 118 18.36 -1.20 -11.55
C ASN A 118 18.33 -2.57 -10.86
N LYS A 119 18.05 -2.61 -9.55
CA LYS A 119 17.88 -3.87 -8.79
C LYS A 119 16.71 -4.68 -9.34
N ASN A 120 15.57 -4.06 -9.58
CA ASN A 120 14.39 -4.73 -10.15
C ASN A 120 14.63 -5.18 -11.60
N GLU A 121 15.32 -4.39 -12.41
CA GLU A 121 15.69 -4.76 -13.77
C GLU A 121 16.68 -5.93 -13.78
N MET A 122 17.70 -5.94 -12.91
CA MET A 122 18.63 -7.07 -12.76
C MET A 122 17.91 -8.35 -12.33
N VAL A 123 16.97 -8.27 -11.39
CA VAL A 123 16.16 -9.43 -10.96
C VAL A 123 15.27 -9.93 -12.10
N LYS A 124 14.59 -9.04 -12.83
CA LYS A 124 13.76 -9.39 -13.99
C LYS A 124 14.59 -10.00 -15.13
N GLN A 125 15.79 -9.47 -15.37
CA GLN A 125 16.73 -9.98 -16.37
C GLN A 125 17.22 -11.38 -15.97
N ALA A 126 17.56 -11.60 -14.70
CA ALA A 126 17.97 -12.91 -14.19
C ALA A 126 16.86 -13.98 -14.29
N ILE A 127 15.60 -13.58 -14.05
CA ILE A 127 14.43 -14.46 -14.23
C ILE A 127 14.20 -14.76 -15.72
N LYS A 128 14.35 -13.76 -16.60
CA LYS A 128 14.15 -13.88 -18.05
C LYS A 128 15.25 -14.71 -18.73
N GLU A 129 16.48 -14.68 -18.21
CA GLU A 129 17.62 -15.41 -18.76
C GLU A 129 17.71 -16.87 -18.31
N GLY A 130 16.82 -17.35 -17.43
CA GLY A 130 16.74 -18.76 -17.05
C GLY A 130 18.05 -19.34 -16.50
N GLN A 131 18.92 -18.48 -15.92
CA GLN A 131 20.20 -18.90 -15.35
C GLN A 131 19.94 -19.64 -14.03
N SER A 132 20.40 -20.89 -13.94
CA SER A 132 20.46 -21.63 -12.68
C SER A 132 21.10 -20.76 -11.59
N GLN A 133 20.53 -20.77 -10.38
CA GLN A 133 21.03 -20.02 -9.21
C GLN A 133 22.55 -20.15 -8.98
N GLU A 134 23.14 -21.25 -9.43
CA GLU A 134 24.59 -21.54 -9.40
C GLU A 134 25.46 -20.58 -10.22
N GLU A 135 24.97 -20.01 -11.31
CA GLU A 135 25.73 -19.02 -12.11
C GLU A 135 25.68 -17.63 -11.48
N MET A 136 24.58 -17.30 -10.78
CA MET A 136 24.47 -16.06 -10.02
C MET A 136 25.41 -16.04 -8.81
N ALA A 137 25.62 -17.18 -8.16
CA ALA A 137 26.51 -17.31 -7.00
C ALA A 137 28.01 -17.09 -7.32
N LYS A 138 28.41 -17.15 -8.60
CA LYS A 138 29.81 -16.98 -9.02
C LYS A 138 30.18 -15.54 -9.36
N ARG A 139 29.21 -14.63 -9.43
CA ARG A 139 29.47 -13.21 -9.72
C ARG A 139 29.98 -12.51 -8.45
N PRO A 140 30.98 -11.63 -8.55
CA PRO A 140 31.46 -10.87 -7.40
C PRO A 140 30.36 -9.90 -6.93
N GLU A 141 29.82 -10.15 -5.75
CA GLU A 141 28.78 -9.33 -5.13
C GLU A 141 29.35 -8.47 -3.99
N HIS A 142 28.72 -7.33 -3.74
CA HIS A 142 29.08 -6.47 -2.62
C HIS A 142 28.65 -7.11 -1.27
N PRO A 143 29.47 -7.09 -0.20
CA PRO A 143 29.17 -7.78 1.07
C PRO A 143 27.81 -7.43 1.68
N ILE A 144 27.36 -6.18 1.55
CA ILE A 144 26.05 -5.73 2.05
C ILE A 144 24.89 -6.40 1.29
N ALA A 145 25.02 -6.59 -0.02
CA ALA A 145 24.00 -7.27 -0.82
C ALA A 145 23.87 -8.74 -0.42
N VAL A 146 25.01 -9.38 -0.11
CA VAL A 146 25.05 -10.76 0.40
C VAL A 146 24.37 -10.84 1.78
N LEU A 147 24.68 -9.93 2.70
CA LEU A 147 24.04 -9.89 4.03
C LEU A 147 22.53 -9.69 3.96
N GLN A 148 22.05 -8.78 3.10
CA GLN A 148 20.61 -8.59 2.90
C GLN A 148 19.93 -9.84 2.34
N ARG A 149 20.58 -10.53 1.41
CA ARG A 149 20.06 -11.79 0.85
C ARG A 149 20.00 -12.88 1.91
N ILE A 150 21.03 -13.00 2.75
CA ILE A 150 21.04 -13.92 3.89
C ILE A 150 19.86 -13.64 4.81
N ASN A 151 19.67 -12.38 5.24
CA ASN A 151 18.56 -12.01 6.12
C ASN A 151 17.19 -12.32 5.50
N ASN A 152 17.01 -12.02 4.20
CA ASN A 152 15.78 -12.36 3.50
C ASN A 152 15.52 -13.88 3.48
N PHE A 153 16.55 -14.69 3.20
CA PHE A 153 16.41 -16.15 3.23
C PHE A 153 16.14 -16.66 4.64
N GLU A 154 16.80 -16.12 5.66
CA GLU A 154 16.54 -16.47 7.06
C GLU A 154 15.07 -16.22 7.43
N LYS A 155 14.54 -15.05 7.06
CA LYS A 155 13.14 -14.69 7.27
C LYS A 155 12.17 -15.63 6.52
N THR A 156 12.43 -15.92 5.25
CA THR A 156 11.59 -16.86 4.47
C THR A 156 11.63 -18.26 5.05
N ILE A 157 12.80 -18.72 5.54
CA ILE A 157 12.93 -20.02 6.20
C ILE A 157 12.10 -20.04 7.50
N GLU A 158 12.10 -18.96 8.26
CA GLU A 158 11.29 -18.82 9.49
C GLU A 158 9.79 -18.90 9.17
N GLU A 159 9.31 -18.12 8.20
CA GLU A 159 7.90 -18.15 7.76
C GLU A 159 7.47 -19.55 7.29
N ILE A 160 8.31 -20.26 6.54
CA ILE A 160 8.01 -21.64 6.09
C ILE A 160 7.98 -22.61 7.27
N ARG A 161 8.86 -22.46 8.27
CA ARG A 161 8.82 -23.31 9.48
C ARG A 161 7.52 -23.13 10.24
N ASP A 162 7.06 -21.89 10.41
CA ASP A 162 5.81 -21.61 11.10
C ASP A 162 4.63 -22.26 10.38
N ASN A 163 4.57 -22.10 9.05
CA ASN A 163 3.56 -22.75 8.21
C ASN A 163 3.64 -24.29 8.26
N LEU A 164 4.84 -24.86 8.30
CA LEU A 164 5.03 -26.30 8.43
C LEU A 164 4.53 -26.78 9.79
N SER A 165 4.80 -26.02 10.86
CA SER A 165 4.36 -26.35 12.21
C SER A 165 2.84 -26.33 12.37
N SER A 166 2.15 -25.37 11.73
CA SER A 166 0.69 -25.31 11.74
C SER A 166 0.09 -26.49 10.97
N LEU A 167 0.60 -26.80 9.78
CA LEU A 167 0.17 -27.96 9.00
C LEU A 167 0.40 -29.29 9.74
N GLN A 168 1.52 -29.42 10.48
CA GLN A 168 1.78 -30.59 11.31
C GLN A 168 0.74 -30.74 12.42
N LYS A 169 0.39 -29.64 13.10
CA LYS A 169 -0.64 -29.63 14.14
C LYS A 169 -2.01 -30.00 13.58
N ASP A 170 -2.39 -29.43 12.43
CA ASP A 170 -3.68 -29.73 11.79
C ASP A 170 -3.76 -31.19 11.34
N LEU A 171 -2.66 -31.74 10.83
CA LEU A 171 -2.54 -33.15 10.48
C LEU A 171 -2.68 -34.05 11.71
N GLU A 172 -2.08 -33.68 12.84
CA GLU A 172 -2.18 -34.43 14.10
C GLU A 172 -3.61 -34.41 14.64
N LEU A 173 -4.26 -33.24 14.69
CA LEU A 173 -5.67 -33.10 15.07
C LEU A 173 -6.58 -33.92 14.16
N SER A 174 -6.30 -33.94 12.85
CA SER A 174 -7.07 -34.72 11.88
C SER A 174 -6.88 -36.22 12.07
N LYS A 175 -5.66 -36.68 12.38
CA LYS A 175 -5.39 -38.08 12.72
C LYS A 175 -6.06 -38.51 14.02
N GLU A 176 -6.03 -37.65 15.04
CA GLU A 176 -6.69 -37.90 16.31
C GLU A 176 -8.21 -38.03 16.11
N LYS A 177 -8.84 -37.10 15.39
CA LYS A 177 -10.25 -37.19 14.99
C LYS A 177 -10.53 -38.48 14.21
N TYR A 178 -9.68 -38.82 13.23
CA TYR A 178 -9.83 -40.06 12.48
C TYR A 178 -9.78 -41.30 13.38
N SER A 179 -8.89 -41.29 14.39
CA SER A 179 -8.72 -42.37 15.36
C SER A 179 -9.90 -42.54 16.34
N GLN A 180 -10.85 -41.60 16.38
CA GLN A 180 -12.04 -41.68 17.21
C GLN A 180 -13.22 -42.39 16.53
N TYR A 181 -13.23 -42.48 15.18
CA TYR A 181 -14.31 -43.19 14.45
C TYR A 181 -14.22 -44.71 14.62
N SER A 182 -15.34 -45.41 14.46
CA SER A 182 -15.37 -46.88 14.50
C SER A 182 -14.69 -47.50 13.26
N ASN A 183 -14.28 -48.76 13.36
CA ASN A 183 -13.66 -49.48 12.23
C ASN A 183 -14.59 -49.57 11.01
N GLU A 184 -15.90 -49.68 11.23
CA GLU A 184 -16.90 -49.77 10.15
C GLU A 184 -17.04 -48.44 9.40
N GLU A 185 -17.11 -47.31 10.12
CA GLU A 185 -17.17 -45.97 9.53
C GLU A 185 -15.92 -45.63 8.73
N ARG A 186 -14.73 -46.01 9.24
CA ARG A 186 -13.46 -45.82 8.54
C ARG A 186 -13.41 -46.62 7.24
N GLN A 187 -13.84 -47.89 7.27
CA GLN A 187 -13.84 -48.75 6.09
C GLN A 187 -14.78 -48.21 5.00
N ILE A 188 -15.94 -47.67 5.38
CA ILE A 188 -16.88 -47.03 4.45
C ILE A 188 -16.25 -45.77 3.85
N ALA A 189 -15.68 -44.89 4.67
CA ALA A 189 -15.03 -43.67 4.21
C ALA A 189 -13.82 -43.95 3.29
N GLU A 190 -13.00 -44.95 3.61
CA GLU A 190 -11.88 -45.38 2.76
C GLU A 190 -12.35 -45.91 1.40
N ASN A 191 -13.45 -46.69 1.38
CA ASN A 191 -14.02 -47.19 0.14
C ASN A 191 -14.67 -46.06 -0.69
N GLU A 192 -15.36 -45.11 -0.05
CA GLU A 192 -15.92 -43.93 -0.73
C GLU A 192 -14.84 -43.04 -1.31
N LEU A 193 -13.78 -42.77 -0.54
CA LEU A 193 -12.63 -41.99 -1.01
C LEU A 193 -11.94 -42.70 -2.18
N LYS A 194 -11.72 -44.02 -2.06
CA LYS A 194 -11.11 -44.83 -3.12
C LYS A 194 -11.97 -44.81 -4.39
N ASN A 195 -13.27 -44.99 -4.28
CA ASN A 195 -14.20 -44.93 -5.41
C ASN A 195 -14.23 -43.52 -6.03
N ALA A 196 -14.19 -42.46 -5.22
CA ALA A 196 -14.14 -41.08 -5.72
C ALA A 196 -12.81 -40.78 -6.45
N VAL A 197 -11.69 -41.31 -5.96
CA VAL A 197 -10.38 -41.19 -6.63
C VAL A 197 -10.38 -41.99 -7.93
N GLU A 198 -10.92 -43.22 -7.93
CA GLU A 198 -11.03 -44.06 -9.13
C GLU A 198 -11.96 -43.44 -10.19
N GLN A 199 -13.11 -42.88 -9.81
CA GLN A 199 -14.01 -42.15 -10.73
C GLN A 199 -13.35 -40.89 -11.31
N ASN A 200 -12.51 -40.20 -10.54
CA ASN A 200 -11.72 -39.07 -11.03
C ASN A 200 -10.53 -39.51 -11.91
N LEU A 201 -10.08 -40.77 -11.84
CA LEU A 201 -9.11 -41.33 -12.77
C LEU A 201 -9.77 -41.85 -14.07
N GLU A 202 -10.93 -42.49 -14.00
CA GLU A 202 -11.66 -42.99 -15.18
C GLU A 202 -12.18 -41.87 -16.09
N THR A 203 -12.43 -40.67 -15.53
CA THR A 203 -12.79 -39.47 -16.32
C THR A 203 -11.60 -38.80 -17.02
N VAL A 204 -10.36 -39.22 -16.71
CA VAL A 204 -9.13 -38.68 -17.32
C VAL A 204 -8.70 -39.49 -18.55
N ASP A 205 -9.08 -40.76 -18.68
CA ASP A 205 -8.66 -41.59 -19.83
C ASP A 205 -9.45 -41.35 -21.14
N THR A 206 -10.54 -40.56 -21.12
CA THR A 206 -11.28 -40.19 -22.35
C THR A 206 -11.11 -38.73 -22.79
N ASN A 207 -10.41 -37.91 -22.01
CA ASN A 207 -10.02 -36.56 -22.39
C ASN A 207 -8.59 -36.31 -21.94
N GLU A 208 -7.64 -36.35 -22.88
CA GLU A 208 -6.31 -35.77 -22.67
C GLU A 208 -6.42 -34.27 -22.41
N SER A 209 -6.62 -33.94 -21.13
CA SER A 209 -6.29 -32.66 -20.54
C SER A 209 -6.14 -32.92 -19.05
N SER A 210 -4.93 -33.31 -18.66
CA SER A 210 -4.51 -33.41 -17.26
C SER A 210 -4.90 -32.13 -16.52
N LEU A 211 -5.78 -32.22 -15.53
CA LEU A 211 -5.93 -31.14 -14.57
C LEU A 211 -4.56 -30.88 -13.95
N SER A 212 -4.08 -29.65 -14.12
CA SER A 212 -2.75 -29.25 -13.66
C SER A 212 -2.76 -29.24 -12.14
N LEU A 213 -1.61 -29.49 -11.51
CA LEU A 213 -1.39 -29.25 -10.08
C LEU A 213 -1.79 -27.83 -9.64
N GLN A 214 -1.92 -26.90 -10.59
CA GLN A 214 -2.47 -25.57 -10.35
C GLN A 214 -3.98 -25.57 -10.11
N ASP A 215 -4.76 -26.41 -10.77
CA ASP A 215 -6.22 -26.41 -10.66
C ASP A 215 -6.65 -26.98 -9.29
N ILE A 216 -5.97 -28.05 -8.84
CA ILE A 216 -6.14 -28.62 -7.50
C ILE A 216 -5.69 -27.62 -6.41
N ARG A 217 -4.60 -26.88 -6.65
CA ARG A 217 -4.13 -25.83 -5.73
C ARG A 217 -5.11 -24.67 -5.65
N THR A 218 -5.77 -24.31 -6.74
CA THR A 218 -6.74 -23.21 -6.79
C THR A 218 -8.02 -23.59 -6.04
N GLN A 219 -8.47 -24.85 -6.18
CA GLN A 219 -9.65 -25.38 -5.49
C GLN A 219 -9.43 -25.54 -3.97
N ILE A 220 -8.24 -25.95 -3.53
CA ILE A 220 -7.91 -26.06 -2.10
C ILE A 220 -7.76 -24.68 -1.45
N ILE A 221 -7.23 -23.69 -2.19
CA ILE A 221 -7.13 -22.30 -1.71
C ILE A 221 -8.54 -21.68 -1.60
N SER A 222 -9.46 -21.97 -2.52
CA SER A 222 -10.84 -21.46 -2.45
C SER A 222 -11.62 -22.01 -1.25
N ASP A 223 -11.35 -23.24 -0.82
CA ASP A 223 -12.06 -23.88 0.30
C ASP A 223 -11.50 -23.47 1.68
N VAL A 224 -10.24 -23.01 1.75
CA VAL A 224 -9.58 -22.57 3.00
C VAL A 224 -9.83 -21.10 3.33
N THR A 225 -10.17 -20.26 2.35
CA THR A 225 -10.38 -18.82 2.56
C THR A 225 -11.86 -18.44 2.43
N GLY A 226 -12.63 -18.71 3.48
CA GLY A 226 -14.06 -18.39 3.56
C GLY A 226 -14.43 -16.89 3.62
N GLU A 227 -13.49 -15.94 3.41
CA GLU A 227 -13.77 -14.49 3.53
C GLU A 227 -13.14 -13.58 2.44
N THR A 228 -12.55 -14.11 1.36
CA THR A 228 -11.76 -13.32 0.38
C THR A 228 -12.43 -12.97 -0.95
N SER A 229 -13.74 -13.13 -1.10
CA SER A 229 -14.40 -12.88 -2.41
C SER A 229 -14.61 -11.40 -2.78
N LYS A 230 -14.37 -10.45 -1.85
CA LYS A 230 -14.61 -9.02 -2.06
C LYS A 230 -13.36 -8.24 -2.47
N GLU A 231 -12.19 -8.56 -1.90
CA GLU A 231 -10.93 -7.89 -2.21
C GLU A 231 -10.40 -8.29 -3.59
N GLU A 232 -10.57 -9.55 -4.00
CA GLU A 232 -10.14 -10.03 -5.32
C GLU A 232 -10.87 -9.31 -6.48
N LYS A 233 -12.18 -9.09 -6.36
CA LYS A 233 -12.98 -8.39 -7.38
C LYS A 233 -12.62 -6.90 -7.49
N ASN A 234 -12.24 -6.27 -6.37
CA ASN A 234 -11.79 -4.88 -6.36
C ASN A 234 -10.41 -4.71 -7.02
N ILE A 235 -9.49 -5.65 -6.76
CA ILE A 235 -8.18 -5.69 -7.41
C ILE A 235 -8.31 -5.93 -8.93
N GLU A 236 -9.29 -6.74 -9.34
CA GLU A 236 -9.53 -7.02 -10.77
C GLU A 236 -10.00 -5.77 -11.54
N ILE A 237 -10.90 -4.96 -10.97
CA ILE A 237 -11.36 -3.70 -11.62
C ILE A 237 -10.25 -2.66 -11.73
N GLU A 238 -9.44 -2.46 -10.68
CA GLU A 238 -8.29 -1.53 -10.71
C GLU A 238 -7.31 -1.90 -11.83
N ASN A 239 -7.03 -3.20 -11.98
CA ASN A 239 -6.17 -3.70 -13.03
C ASN A 239 -6.76 -3.45 -14.43
N ILE A 240 -8.06 -3.67 -14.61
CA ILE A 240 -8.76 -3.39 -15.88
C ILE A 240 -8.71 -1.89 -16.20
N MET A 241 -8.95 -1.01 -15.22
CA MET A 241 -8.90 0.45 -15.39
C MET A 241 -7.49 0.96 -15.75
N SER A 242 -6.46 0.40 -15.11
CA SER A 242 -5.06 0.72 -15.41
C SER A 242 -4.66 0.33 -16.84
N GLN A 243 -5.02 -0.90 -17.27
CA GLN A 243 -4.78 -1.36 -18.64
C GLN A 243 -5.53 -0.55 -19.68
N LEU A 244 -6.78 -0.17 -19.39
CA LEU A 244 -7.59 0.65 -20.28
C LEU A 244 -6.94 2.02 -20.51
N LYS A 245 -6.43 2.66 -19.44
CA LYS A 245 -5.71 3.94 -19.53
C LYS A 245 -4.41 3.84 -20.34
N LEU A 246 -3.67 2.74 -20.20
CA LEU A 246 -2.45 2.49 -20.97
C LEU A 246 -2.78 2.35 -22.47
N ASN A 247 -3.78 1.53 -22.80
CA ASN A 247 -4.18 1.28 -24.18
C ASN A 247 -4.78 2.55 -24.84
N GLU A 248 -5.52 3.39 -24.09
CA GLU A 248 -6.02 4.67 -24.60
C GLU A 248 -4.88 5.66 -24.92
N ASN A 249 -3.80 5.67 -24.11
CA ASN A 249 -2.61 6.46 -24.41
C ASN A 249 -1.86 5.92 -25.64
N GLU A 250 -1.68 4.60 -25.74
CA GLU A 250 -1.04 3.97 -26.91
C GLU A 250 -1.85 4.25 -28.19
N LEU A 251 -3.17 4.15 -28.13
CA LEU A 251 -4.04 4.49 -29.25
C LEU A 251 -3.89 5.95 -29.69
N LYS A 252 -3.74 6.86 -28.72
CA LYS A 252 -3.49 8.28 -29.01
C LYS A 252 -2.15 8.48 -29.73
N GLU A 253 -1.08 7.87 -29.23
CA GLU A 253 0.25 7.93 -29.85
C GLU A 253 0.26 7.34 -31.27
N LEU A 254 -0.38 6.18 -31.46
CA LEU A 254 -0.50 5.56 -32.78
C LEU A 254 -1.31 6.41 -33.76
N ASN A 255 -2.34 7.10 -33.30
CA ASN A 255 -3.12 8.02 -34.14
C ASN A 255 -2.33 9.29 -34.49
N ASP A 256 -1.56 9.84 -33.57
CA ASP A 256 -0.68 10.98 -33.83
C ASP A 256 0.46 10.59 -34.80
N PHE A 257 1.00 9.37 -34.66
CA PHE A 257 1.96 8.79 -35.60
C PHE A 257 1.34 8.54 -36.99
N LYS A 258 0.10 8.06 -37.05
CA LYS A 258 -0.63 7.93 -38.33
C LYS A 258 -0.82 9.27 -39.02
N ARG A 259 -1.05 10.36 -38.27
CA ARG A 259 -1.18 11.72 -38.83
C ARG A 259 0.13 12.27 -39.36
N SER A 260 1.27 11.86 -38.80
CA SER A 260 2.60 12.30 -39.25
C SER A 260 3.14 11.53 -40.46
N ILE A 261 2.54 10.37 -40.80
CA ILE A 261 2.94 9.56 -41.96
C ILE A 261 1.97 9.77 -43.14
N ASN A 262 2.52 10.04 -44.32
CA ASN A 262 1.76 10.02 -45.57
C ASN A 262 1.72 8.60 -46.17
N GLN A 263 0.54 8.19 -46.62
CA GLN A 263 0.31 6.87 -47.24
C GLN A 263 1.21 6.60 -48.47
N GLY A 264 1.65 7.65 -49.16
CA GLY A 264 2.49 7.57 -50.36
C GLY A 264 3.99 7.33 -50.09
N ASP A 265 4.51 7.77 -48.94
CA ASP A 265 5.96 7.76 -48.68
C ASP A 265 6.45 6.44 -48.03
N SER A 266 5.56 5.73 -47.34
CA SER A 266 5.87 4.46 -46.67
C SER A 266 4.62 3.59 -46.45
N PRO A 267 4.11 2.93 -47.51
CA PRO A 267 2.85 2.20 -47.48
C PRO A 267 2.83 1.01 -46.50
N ASN A 268 3.96 0.31 -46.33
CA ASN A 268 4.07 -0.80 -45.38
C ASN A 268 4.01 -0.34 -43.91
N VAL A 269 4.63 0.81 -43.60
CA VAL A 269 4.60 1.39 -42.25
C VAL A 269 3.18 1.87 -41.95
N TYR A 270 2.56 2.58 -42.89
CA TYR A 270 1.18 3.04 -42.75
C TYR A 270 0.18 1.88 -42.54
N LYS A 271 0.33 0.78 -43.30
CA LYS A 271 -0.49 -0.43 -43.14
C LYS A 271 -0.31 -1.08 -41.76
N ARG A 272 0.93 -1.20 -41.30
CA ARG A 272 1.25 -1.76 -39.97
C ARG A 272 0.69 -0.90 -38.85
N THR A 273 0.79 0.42 -38.96
CA THR A 273 0.19 1.34 -37.98
C THR A 273 -1.33 1.21 -37.95
N LEU A 274 -2.00 1.04 -39.08
CA LEU A 274 -3.45 0.79 -39.13
C LEU A 274 -3.85 -0.54 -38.49
N GLU A 275 -3.09 -1.61 -38.72
CA GLU A 275 -3.33 -2.91 -38.08
C GLU A 275 -3.15 -2.82 -36.56
N ASN A 276 -2.12 -2.12 -36.09
CA ASN A 276 -1.90 -1.89 -34.66
C ASN A 276 -3.03 -1.07 -34.03
N ILE A 277 -3.47 0.02 -34.67
CA ILE A 277 -4.61 0.82 -34.20
C ILE A 277 -5.85 -0.07 -34.04
N LYS A 278 -6.16 -0.90 -35.04
CA LYS A 278 -7.31 -1.80 -35.00
C LYS A 278 -7.23 -2.82 -33.85
N ASN A 279 -6.03 -3.34 -33.58
CA ASN A 279 -5.82 -4.29 -32.48
C ASN A 279 -6.02 -3.63 -31.11
N VAL A 280 -5.42 -2.45 -30.90
CA VAL A 280 -5.56 -1.68 -29.65
C VAL A 280 -7.01 -1.23 -29.44
N GLU A 281 -7.72 -0.82 -30.50
CA GLU A 281 -9.17 -0.52 -30.44
C GLU A 281 -9.99 -1.75 -30.02
N GLY A 282 -9.65 -2.94 -30.52
CA GLY A 282 -10.27 -4.20 -30.13
C GLY A 282 -10.05 -4.53 -28.65
N GLU A 283 -8.83 -4.36 -28.16
CA GLU A 283 -8.49 -4.58 -26.74
C GLU A 283 -9.23 -3.60 -25.81
N ILE A 284 -9.28 -2.31 -26.17
CA ILE A 284 -10.06 -1.31 -25.42
C ILE A 284 -11.54 -1.68 -25.39
N SER A 285 -12.11 -2.12 -26.52
CA SER A 285 -13.50 -2.55 -26.57
C SER A 285 -13.75 -3.75 -25.65
N ASN A 286 -12.83 -4.72 -25.61
CA ASN A 286 -12.94 -5.88 -24.74
C ASN A 286 -12.87 -5.50 -23.25
N LEU A 287 -11.95 -4.60 -22.87
CA LEU A 287 -11.84 -4.10 -21.50
C LEU A 287 -13.08 -3.29 -21.08
N LYS A 288 -13.62 -2.46 -21.99
CA LYS A 288 -14.88 -1.71 -21.75
C LYS A 288 -16.06 -2.65 -21.56
N ASN A 289 -16.14 -3.74 -22.31
CA ASN A 289 -17.18 -4.76 -22.14
C ASN A 289 -17.10 -5.45 -20.77
N LYS A 290 -15.89 -5.73 -20.27
CA LYS A 290 -15.70 -6.27 -18.92
C LYS A 290 -16.17 -5.30 -17.83
N LEU A 291 -16.00 -3.99 -18.04
CA LEU A 291 -16.51 -2.94 -17.14
C LEU A 291 -18.01 -2.66 -17.29
N MET A 292 -18.72 -3.32 -18.21
CA MET A 292 -20.19 -3.18 -18.30
C MET A 292 -20.93 -4.14 -17.35
N ASP A 293 -20.23 -5.03 -16.65
CA ASP A 293 -20.81 -5.87 -15.61
C ASP A 293 -21.25 -5.01 -14.41
N LYS A 294 -22.56 -4.85 -14.28
CA LYS A 294 -23.19 -4.02 -13.25
C LYS A 294 -22.91 -4.53 -11.83
N GLU A 295 -22.79 -5.84 -11.63
CA GLU A 295 -22.59 -6.40 -10.29
C GLU A 295 -21.16 -6.12 -9.82
N MET A 296 -20.19 -6.35 -10.69
CA MET A 296 -18.78 -6.10 -10.44
C MET A 296 -18.51 -4.61 -10.15
N VAL A 297 -19.05 -3.72 -10.99
CA VAL A 297 -18.86 -2.27 -10.85
C VAL A 297 -19.57 -1.72 -9.61
N ASN A 298 -20.80 -2.14 -9.31
CA ASN A 298 -21.49 -1.70 -8.10
C ASN A 298 -20.78 -2.16 -6.83
N SER A 299 -20.22 -3.38 -6.82
CA SER A 299 -19.41 -3.86 -5.70
C SER A 299 -18.17 -3.00 -5.46
N PHE A 300 -17.48 -2.62 -6.54
CA PHE A 300 -16.32 -1.74 -6.49
C PHE A 300 -16.66 -0.33 -6.00
N ILE A 301 -17.74 0.26 -6.53
CA ILE A 301 -18.22 1.58 -6.08
C ILE A 301 -18.56 1.52 -4.59
N ASN A 302 -19.39 0.57 -4.15
CA ASN A 302 -19.77 0.48 -2.75
C ASN A 302 -18.59 0.23 -1.79
N SER A 303 -17.49 -0.37 -2.26
CA SER A 303 -16.29 -0.60 -1.45
C SER A 303 -15.38 0.64 -1.36
N ASN A 304 -15.29 1.42 -2.44
CA ASN A 304 -14.34 2.54 -2.55
C ASN A 304 -14.99 3.91 -2.34
N TYR A 305 -16.33 4.00 -2.38
CA TYR A 305 -17.07 5.21 -2.06
C TYR A 305 -17.40 5.24 -0.56
N SER A 306 -16.59 5.95 0.22
CA SER A 306 -16.92 6.32 1.59
C SER A 306 -17.88 7.50 1.59
N ASN A 307 -19.05 7.33 2.23
CA ASN A 307 -20.16 8.27 2.44
C ASN A 307 -20.03 9.63 1.76
N SER A 308 -20.84 9.84 0.72
CA SER A 308 -21.15 11.19 0.23
C SER A 308 -21.70 12.04 1.37
N GLU A 309 -21.31 13.31 1.47
CA GLU A 309 -21.95 14.31 2.36
C GLU A 309 -23.48 14.42 2.16
N TYR A 310 -23.99 13.84 1.08
CA TYR A 310 -25.41 13.81 0.68
C TYR A 310 -26.09 12.45 0.87
N ASP A 311 -25.49 11.49 1.57
CA ASP A 311 -26.15 10.21 1.86
C ASP A 311 -27.15 10.34 3.03
N TYR A 312 -28.37 10.77 2.70
CA TYR A 312 -29.45 11.01 3.65
C TYR A 312 -30.16 9.74 4.13
N LEU A 313 -29.73 8.55 3.69
CA LEU A 313 -30.44 7.29 3.97
C LEU A 313 -30.08 6.67 5.34
N ASN A 314 -28.96 7.09 5.95
CA ASN A 314 -28.52 6.57 7.26
C ASN A 314 -28.37 7.63 8.36
N THR A 315 -28.73 8.90 8.12
CA THR A 315 -28.80 9.88 9.21
C THR A 315 -30.04 9.62 10.06
N SER A 316 -29.85 9.06 11.25
CA SER A 316 -30.86 9.07 12.32
C SER A 316 -31.43 10.49 12.46
N PRO A 317 -32.76 10.63 12.68
CA PRO A 317 -33.37 11.95 12.71
C PRO A 317 -32.77 12.76 13.86
N HIS A 318 -32.04 13.82 13.53
CA HIS A 318 -31.65 14.81 14.54
C HIS A 318 -32.91 15.36 15.20
N PRO A 319 -32.94 15.50 16.55
CA PRO A 319 -34.07 16.11 17.22
C PRO A 319 -34.18 17.56 16.75
N ARG A 320 -35.34 17.89 16.17
CA ARG A 320 -35.70 19.27 15.88
C ARG A 320 -35.64 20.07 17.17
N THR A 321 -34.87 21.16 17.15
CA THR A 321 -35.04 22.28 18.09
C THR A 321 -35.93 23.33 17.45
#